data_AF-A0A838U679-F1
#
_entry.id   AF-A0A838U679-F1
#
_cell.length_a   1.000
_cell.length_b   1.000
_cell.length_c   1.000
_cell.angle_alpha   90.00
_cell.angle_beta   90.00
_cell.angle_gamma   90.00
#
_symmetry.space_group_name_H-M   'P 1'
#
loop_
_entity.id
_entity.type
_entity.pdbx_description
1 polymer ?
#
loop_
_entity_poly.entity_id
_entity_poly.type
_entity_poly.pdbx_seq_one_letter_code
_entity_poly.pdbx_strand_id
1 'polypeptide(L)'
;MMKKLAYIGTSFALPFFALAQTTVNSAQSLGAFIITFINTVAVPVIFAIAFIVFVFGVFQYFIFGRGNEEAAKQGRSLMLYGLIGFFLMVSVWGLVNILVGSIGLDRNVPTYPHAPTR
;
A
#
# COMPACT_ATOMS: atom_id res chain seq x y z
N MET A 1 -12.01 -25.71 -27.13
CA MET A 1 -12.37 -24.86 -25.97
C MET A 1 -11.20 -24.06 -25.37
N MET A 2 -9.92 -24.38 -25.63
CA MET A 2 -8.76 -23.71 -25.04
C MET A 2 -8.54 -22.24 -25.46
N LYS A 3 -9.00 -21.82 -26.65
CA LYS A 3 -8.88 -20.42 -27.10
C LYS A 3 -9.73 -19.45 -26.26
N LYS A 4 -10.87 -19.89 -25.72
CA LYS A 4 -11.74 -19.06 -24.87
C LYS A 4 -11.11 -18.72 -23.52
N LEU A 5 -10.27 -19.60 -22.99
CA LEU A 5 -9.48 -19.37 -21.78
C LEU A 5 -8.40 -18.29 -21.98
N ALA A 6 -7.79 -18.24 -23.17
CA ALA A 6 -6.81 -17.19 -23.51
C ALA A 6 -7.44 -15.80 -23.56
N TYR A 7 -8.66 -15.66 -24.11
CA TYR A 7 -9.39 -14.38 -24.15
C TYR A 7 -9.86 -13.90 -22.76
N ILE A 8 -10.17 -14.82 -21.84
CA ILE A 8 -10.51 -14.47 -20.45
C ILE A 8 -9.26 -14.00 -19.70
N GLY A 9 -8.12 -14.69 -19.90
CA GLY A 9 -6.85 -14.31 -19.30
C GLY A 9 -6.34 -12.94 -19.75
N THR A 10 -6.47 -12.60 -21.03
CA THR A 10 -6.09 -11.27 -21.51
C THR A 10 -7.04 -10.19 -20.99
N SER A 11 -8.34 -10.45 -20.91
CA SER A 11 -9.32 -9.48 -20.37
C SER A 11 -9.09 -9.14 -18.89
N PHE A 12 -8.59 -10.10 -18.11
CA PHE A 12 -8.21 -9.87 -16.71
C PHE A 12 -6.89 -9.09 -16.59
N ALA A 13 -5.99 -9.21 -17.57
CA ALA A 13 -4.71 -8.50 -17.61
C ALA A 13 -4.83 -7.06 -18.15
N LEU A 14 -5.80 -6.78 -19.04
CA LEU A 14 -6.08 -5.45 -19.60
C LEU A 14 -6.16 -4.32 -18.57
N PRO A 15 -6.90 -4.43 -17.45
CA PRO A 15 -6.96 -3.36 -16.46
C PRO A 15 -5.59 -3.08 -15.84
N PHE A 16 -4.73 -4.09 -15.63
CA PHE A 16 -3.38 -3.87 -15.11
C PHE A 16 -2.51 -3.08 -16.10
N PHE A 17 -2.67 -3.28 -17.41
CA PHE A 17 -1.96 -2.51 -18.44
C PHE A 17 -2.55 -1.12 -18.67
N ALA A 18 -3.87 -0.97 -18.60
CA ALA A 18 -4.55 0.33 -18.67
C ALA A 18 -4.17 1.24 -17.50
N LEU A 19 -3.97 0.65 -16.30
CA LEU A 19 -3.49 1.36 -15.12
C LEU A 19 -1.98 1.70 -15.18
N ALA A 20 -1.23 1.16 -16.14
CA ALA A 20 0.20 1.44 -16.32
C ALA A 20 0.51 2.59 -17.29
N GLN A 21 -0.48 3.08 -18.06
CA GLN A 21 -0.28 4.17 -19.02
C GLN A 21 -0.22 5.53 -18.31
N THR A 22 0.91 5.82 -17.67
CA THR A 22 1.25 7.17 -17.19
C THR A 22 2.15 7.85 -18.21
N THR A 23 1.74 9.00 -18.72
CA THR A 23 2.61 9.86 -19.53
C THR A 23 3.34 10.82 -18.58
N VAL A 24 4.63 10.56 -18.33
CA VAL A 24 5.49 11.48 -17.58
C VAL A 24 6.10 12.48 -18.55
N ASN A 25 5.63 13.72 -18.52
CA ASN A 25 6.05 14.79 -19.43
C ASN A 25 6.83 15.92 -18.72
N SER A 26 7.02 15.85 -17.40
CA SER A 26 7.72 16.87 -16.58
C SER A 26 8.16 16.32 -15.22
N ALA A 27 9.11 16.95 -14.54
CA ALA A 27 9.53 16.58 -13.18
C ALA A 27 8.36 16.59 -12.17
N GLN A 28 7.41 17.52 -12.33
CA GLN A 28 6.19 17.55 -11.52
C GLN A 28 5.28 16.33 -11.76
N SER A 29 5.13 15.89 -13.02
CA SER A 29 4.37 14.68 -13.35
C SER A 29 5.04 13.41 -12.83
N LEU A 30 6.38 13.38 -12.75
CA LEU A 30 7.12 12.28 -12.16
C LEU A 30 6.90 12.20 -10.64
N GLY A 31 6.96 13.34 -9.95
CA GLY A 31 6.67 13.42 -8.51
C GLY A 31 5.24 12.98 -8.19
N ALA A 32 4.26 13.47 -8.95
CA ALA A 32 2.85 13.08 -8.80
C ALA A 32 2.64 11.58 -9.07
N PHE A 33 3.30 11.01 -10.07
CA PHE A 33 3.25 9.58 -10.35
C PHE A 33 3.80 8.75 -9.19
N ILE A 34 4.97 9.10 -8.65
CA ILE A 34 5.58 8.39 -7.52
C ILE A 34 4.66 8.42 -6.30
N ILE A 35 4.13 9.60 -5.95
CA ILE A 35 3.22 9.76 -4.80
C ILE A 35 1.95 8.92 -5.00
N THR A 36 1.36 8.97 -6.20
CA THR A 36 0.16 8.20 -6.54
C THR A 36 0.43 6.70 -6.46
N PHE A 37 1.54 6.23 -7.02
CA PHE A 37 1.94 4.83 -6.97
C PHE A 37 2.12 4.34 -5.53
N ILE A 38 2.80 5.11 -4.69
CA ILE A 38 3.00 4.76 -3.29
C ILE A 38 1.65 4.64 -2.57
N ASN A 39 0.76 5.61 -2.73
CA ASN A 39 -0.51 5.64 -2.02
C ASN A 39 -1.52 4.60 -2.53
N THR A 40 -1.53 4.32 -3.83
CA THR A 40 -2.53 3.43 -4.45
C THR A 40 -2.06 1.98 -4.52
N VAL A 41 -0.76 1.73 -4.59
CA VAL A 41 -0.19 0.39 -4.76
C VAL A 41 0.66 -0.02 -3.56
N ALA A 42 1.71 0.73 -3.25
CA ALA A 42 2.69 0.29 -2.25
C ALA A 42 2.08 0.17 -0.85
N VAL A 43 1.35 1.20 -0.39
CA VAL A 43 0.74 1.22 0.95
C VAL A 43 -0.30 0.10 1.11
N PRO A 44 -1.28 -0.09 0.19
CA PRO A 44 -2.24 -1.20 0.30
C PRO A 44 -1.59 -2.58 0.25
N VAL A 45 -0.56 -2.77 -0.58
CA VAL A 45 0.15 -4.05 -0.68
C VAL A 45 0.89 -4.38 0.61
N ILE A 46 1.64 -3.42 1.17
CA ILE A 46 2.35 -3.64 2.44
C ILE A 46 1.35 -3.87 3.58
N PHE A 47 0.24 -3.15 3.59
CA PHE A 47 -0.84 -3.36 4.56
C PHE A 47 -1.40 -4.78 4.47
N ALA A 48 -1.67 -5.27 3.25
CA ALA A 48 -2.14 -6.64 3.04
C ALA A 48 -1.13 -7.67 3.54
N ILE A 49 0.16 -7.48 3.28
CA ILE A 49 1.22 -8.38 3.77
C ILE A 49 1.27 -8.36 5.31
N ALA A 50 1.26 -7.18 5.93
CA ALA A 50 1.25 -7.05 7.39
C ALA A 50 0.02 -7.74 8.01
N PHE A 51 -1.14 -7.63 7.36
CA PHE A 51 -2.36 -8.32 7.76
C PHE A 51 -2.25 -9.84 7.67
N ILE A 52 -1.69 -10.36 6.57
CA ILE A 52 -1.46 -11.80 6.42
C ILE A 52 -0.51 -12.31 7.50
N VAL A 53 0.60 -11.61 7.75
CA VAL A 53 1.58 -11.98 8.80
C VAL A 53 0.94 -11.95 10.19
N PHE A 54 0.14 -10.92 10.47
CA PHE A 54 -0.60 -10.81 11.74
C PHE A 54 -1.56 -11.98 11.93
N VAL A 55 -2.40 -12.27 10.92
CA VAL A 55 -3.37 -13.38 10.95
C VAL A 55 -2.65 -14.73 11.08
N PHE A 56 -1.54 -14.93 10.37
CA PHE A 56 -0.72 -16.13 10.50
C PHE A 56 -0.13 -16.27 11.91
N GLY A 57 0.34 -15.18 12.52
CA GLY A 57 0.77 -15.16 13.92
C GLY A 57 -0.34 -15.55 14.90
N VAL A 58 -1.57 -15.07 14.68
CA VAL A 58 -2.76 -15.45 15.48
C VAL A 58 -3.01 -16.95 15.35
N PHE A 59 -3.06 -17.47 14.12
CA PHE A 59 -3.26 -18.91 13.90
C PHE A 59 -2.16 -19.74 14.56
N GLN A 60 -0.89 -19.32 14.44
CA GLN A 60 0.23 -20.02 15.04
C GLN A 60 0.17 -20.02 16.58
N TYR A 61 -0.21 -18.90 17.18
CA TYR A 61 -0.36 -18.77 18.63
C TYR A 61 -1.50 -19.65 19.19
N PHE A 62 -2.69 -19.58 18.58
CA PHE A 62 -3.89 -20.24 19.12
C PHE A 62 -4.00 -21.72 18.76
N ILE A 63 -3.58 -22.13 17.55
CA ILE A 63 -3.71 -23.52 17.10
C ILE A 63 -2.50 -24.34 17.58
N PHE A 64 -1.29 -23.91 17.26
CA PHE A 64 -0.06 -24.66 17.56
C PHE A 64 0.51 -24.38 18.95
N GLY A 65 0.18 -23.23 19.55
CA GLY A 65 0.66 -22.85 20.88
C GLY A 65 0.03 -23.62 22.05
N ARG A 66 -1.05 -24.40 21.83
CA ARG A 66 -1.71 -25.18 22.91
C ARG A 66 -0.91 -26.38 23.40
N GLY A 67 0.07 -26.85 22.63
CA GLY A 67 0.89 -28.02 22.99
C GLY A 67 2.40 -27.78 22.92
N ASN A 68 2.84 -26.58 22.52
CA ASN A 68 4.25 -26.23 22.38
C ASN A 68 4.46 -24.75 22.72
N GLU A 69 5.17 -24.46 23.81
CA GLU A 69 5.50 -23.09 24.25
C GLU A 69 6.35 -22.33 23.22
N GLU A 70 7.17 -23.01 22.45
CA GLU A 70 8.04 -22.40 21.44
C GLU A 70 7.23 -21.88 20.26
N ALA A 71 6.23 -22.66 19.82
CA ALA A 71 5.28 -22.23 18.78
C ALA A 71 4.42 -21.05 19.25
N ALA A 72 4.03 -21.02 20.53
CA ALA A 72 3.33 -19.90 21.13
C ALA A 72 4.22 -18.63 21.16
N LYS A 73 5.49 -18.74 21.57
CA LYS A 73 6.42 -17.59 21.55
C LYS A 73 6.60 -17.05 20.13
N GLN A 74 6.74 -17.93 19.14
CA GLN A 74 6.90 -17.52 17.74
C GLN A 74 5.62 -16.86 17.18
N GLY A 75 4.43 -17.42 17.45
CA GLY A 75 3.16 -16.80 17.05
C GLY A 75 2.97 -15.40 17.64
N ARG A 76 3.33 -15.21 18.93
CA ARG A 76 3.29 -13.89 19.58
C ARG A 76 4.22 -12.87 18.94
N SER A 77 5.44 -13.32 18.60
CA SER A 77 6.42 -12.52 17.88
C SER A 77 5.89 -12.05 16.51
N LEU A 78 5.31 -12.98 15.73
CA LEU A 78 4.73 -12.66 14.42
C LEU A 78 3.54 -11.68 14.52
N MET A 79 2.67 -11.84 15.52
CA MET A 79 1.60 -10.87 15.78
C MET A 79 2.14 -9.48 16.11
N LEU A 80 3.19 -9.40 16.94
CA LEU A 80 3.82 -8.12 17.27
C LEU A 80 4.46 -7.47 16.05
N TYR A 81 5.15 -8.22 15.20
CA TYR A 81 5.72 -7.66 13.96
C TYR A 81 4.64 -7.12 13.01
N GLY A 82 3.52 -7.84 12.87
CA GLY A 82 2.36 -7.33 12.12
C GLY A 82 1.80 -6.05 12.71
N LEU A 83 1.64 -5.99 14.04
CA LEU A 83 1.13 -4.82 14.76
C LEU A 83 2.07 -3.61 14.64
N ILE A 84 3.39 -3.82 14.74
CA ILE A 84 4.40 -2.78 14.53
C ILE A 84 4.31 -2.24 13.10
N GLY A 85 4.15 -3.12 12.11
CA GLY A 85 3.94 -2.72 10.72
C GLY A 85 2.72 -1.81 10.56
N PHE A 86 1.60 -2.17 11.17
CA PHE A 86 0.40 -1.32 11.16
C PHE A 86 0.60 0.01 11.87
N PHE A 87 1.26 -0.02 13.03
CA PHE A 87 1.54 1.18 13.80
C PHE A 87 2.39 2.17 13.00
N LEU A 88 3.45 1.72 12.32
CA LEU A 88 4.29 2.58 11.49
C LEU A 88 3.51 3.21 10.34
N MET A 89 2.68 2.44 9.65
CA MET A 89 1.82 2.93 8.56
C MET A 89 0.91 4.07 9.04
N VAL A 90 0.24 3.88 10.18
CA VAL A 90 -0.70 4.87 10.74
C VAL A 90 0.05 6.06 11.34
N SER A 91 1.19 5.83 12.00
CA SER A 91 1.99 6.86 12.65
C SER A 91 2.48 7.92 11.67
N VAL A 92 2.96 7.52 10.49
CA VAL A 92 3.42 8.48 9.47
C VAL A 92 2.27 9.39 9.00
N TRP A 93 1.10 8.82 8.69
CA TRP A 93 -0.06 9.61 8.26
C TRP A 93 -0.67 10.45 9.39
N GLY A 94 -0.70 9.91 10.61
CA GLY A 94 -1.14 10.63 11.79
C GLY A 94 -0.26 11.85 12.06
N LEU A 95 1.06 11.68 12.00
CA LEU A 95 2.01 12.77 12.18
C LEU A 95 1.87 13.84 11.10
N VAL A 96 1.79 13.45 9.82
CA VAL A 96 1.58 14.39 8.71
C VAL A 96 0.31 15.21 8.91
N ASN A 97 -0.79 14.57 9.32
CA ASN A 97 -2.06 15.27 9.56
C ASN A 97 -2.00 16.25 10.73
N ILE A 98 -1.33 15.89 11.82
CA ILE A 98 -1.10 16.77 12.97
C ILE A 98 -0.23 17.96 12.56
N LEU A 99 0.82 17.73 11.77
CA LEU A 99 1.68 18.81 11.27
C LEU A 99 0.85 19.76 10.41
N VAL A 100 0.24 19.29 9.32
CA VAL A 100 -0.51 20.16 8.41
C VAL A 100 -1.62 20.93 9.14
N GLY A 101 -2.31 20.30 10.10
CA GLY A 101 -3.34 20.96 10.90
C GLY A 101 -2.82 21.98 11.92
N SER A 102 -1.61 21.80 12.45
CA SER A 102 -1.04 22.68 13.48
C SER A 102 -0.31 23.89 12.92
N ILE A 103 0.36 23.75 11.77
CA ILE A 103 1.08 24.86 11.11
C ILE A 103 0.28 25.56 10.01
N GLY A 104 -1.00 25.20 9.82
CA GLY A 104 -1.89 25.87 8.87
C GLY A 104 -1.43 25.76 7.42
N LEU A 105 -0.77 24.65 7.06
CA LEU A 105 -0.29 24.43 5.71
C LEU A 105 -1.48 24.16 4.76
N ASP A 106 -1.53 24.89 3.66
CA ASP A 106 -2.47 24.60 2.59
C ASP A 106 -2.02 23.32 1.86
N ARG A 107 -2.95 22.37 1.66
CA ARG A 107 -2.70 21.11 0.93
C ARG A 107 -2.78 21.31 -0.58
N ASN A 108 -3.18 22.49 -1.03
CA ASN A 108 -3.26 22.83 -2.44
C ASN A 108 -1.86 23.15 -2.99
N VAL A 109 -1.47 22.47 -4.06
CA VAL A 109 -0.30 22.86 -4.85
C VAL A 109 -0.60 24.18 -5.57
N PRO A 110 0.25 25.22 -5.44
CA PRO A 110 0.07 26.46 -6.18
C PRO A 110 0.00 26.16 -7.68
N THR A 111 -1.06 26.60 -8.35
CA THR A 111 -1.16 26.51 -9.80
C THR A 111 -0.23 27.56 -10.41
N TYR A 112 0.89 27.13 -10.97
CA TYR A 112 1.78 28.01 -11.71
C TYR A 112 1.22 28.28 -13.11
N PRO A 113 1.43 29.49 -13.67
CA PRO A 113 1.00 29.81 -15.02
C PRO A 113 1.54 28.80 -16.03
N HIS A 114 0.64 28.17 -16.78
CA HIS A 114 1.00 27.23 -17.84
C HIS A 114 1.28 28.04 -19.11
N ALA A 115 2.37 27.74 -19.82
CA ALA A 115 2.59 28.32 -21.14
C ALA A 115 1.47 27.89 -22.09
N PRO A 116 1.02 28.75 -23.02
CA PRO A 116 -0.08 28.44 -23.93
C PRO A 116 0.22 27.17 -24.72
N THR A 117 -0.65 26.18 -24.58
CA THR A 117 -0.67 24.97 -25.41
C THR A 117 -1.25 25.34 -26.78
N ARG A 118 -0.52 25.06 -27.86
CA ARG A 118 -1.00 25.28 -29.24
C ARG A 118 -2.19 24.40 -29.59
#